data_AF-A0A6L3F4C4-F1
#
_entry.id   AF-A0A6L3F4C4-F1
#
_cell.length_a   1.000
_cell.length_b   1.000
_cell.length_c   1.000
_cell.angle_alpha   90.00
_cell.angle_beta   90.00
_cell.angle_gamma   90.00
#
_symmetry.space_group_name_H-M   'P 1'
#
loop_
_entity.id
_entity.type
_entity.pdbx_description
1 polymer ?
#
loop_
_entity_poly.entity_id
_entity_poly.type
_entity_poly.pdbx_seq_one_letter_code
_entity_poly.pdbx_strand_id
1 'polypeptide(L)'
;MAESQALNQVLEKPEQNGTNGKNGSKSHTADSIYFKVAVPKSIVKRDGRIVPFDAERITNALRKCFSSLEETPQTPAEEITRHVTNVVAAKFDLPTVEGVQDIVEMVLQSAGEYEAAKHYILYRAEHAKMRARRPVP
;
A
#
# COMPACT_ATOMS: atom_id res chain seq x y z
N MET A 1 -5.47 49.03 -47.70
CA MET A 1 -5.81 49.94 -46.59
C MET A 1 -5.56 49.11 -45.33
N ALA A 2 -4.37 49.17 -44.73
CA ALA A 2 -3.71 50.31 -44.07
C ALA A 2 -4.11 50.40 -42.59
N GLU A 3 -3.10 50.47 -41.73
CA GLU A 3 -3.18 50.37 -40.25
C GLU A 3 -3.42 51.74 -39.60
N SER A 4 -3.24 51.82 -38.26
CA SER A 4 -3.34 53.04 -37.43
C SER A 4 -4.78 53.58 -37.26
N GLN A 5 -5.16 54.28 -36.19
CA GLN A 5 -4.54 54.75 -34.92
C GLN A 5 -5.73 55.13 -33.97
N ALA A 6 -5.60 55.45 -32.68
CA ALA A 6 -4.72 55.00 -31.58
C ALA A 6 -5.13 55.74 -30.28
N LEU A 7 -4.68 55.22 -29.12
CA LEU A 7 -4.34 55.94 -27.88
C LEU A 7 -5.38 56.77 -27.09
N ASN A 8 -5.05 56.90 -25.79
CA ASN A 8 -5.39 57.99 -24.85
C ASN A 8 -6.81 58.04 -24.22
N GLN A 9 -6.97 58.39 -22.93
CA GLN A 9 -6.04 58.46 -21.77
C GLN A 9 -6.87 58.59 -20.46
N VAL A 10 -6.21 58.75 -19.29
CA VAL A 10 -6.75 59.24 -17.99
C VAL A 10 -7.54 58.20 -17.20
N LEU A 11 -7.26 57.87 -15.92
CA LEU A 11 -6.16 58.12 -14.95
C LEU A 11 -6.30 57.01 -13.84
N GLU A 12 -5.43 56.73 -12.86
CA GLU A 12 -4.14 57.24 -12.36
C GLU A 12 -3.37 56.07 -11.65
N LYS A 13 -2.16 56.31 -11.13
CA LYS A 13 -1.60 55.61 -9.96
C LYS A 13 -0.80 56.57 -9.06
N PRO A 14 -1.03 56.52 -7.73
CA PRO A 14 0.07 56.38 -6.76
C PRO A 14 -0.31 55.36 -5.63
N GLU A 15 0.58 54.87 -4.76
CA GLU A 15 2.06 54.77 -4.80
C GLU A 15 2.52 53.47 -4.10
N GLN A 16 3.80 53.37 -3.69
CA GLN A 16 4.44 52.14 -3.22
C GLN A 16 4.40 51.89 -1.69
N ASN A 17 4.18 50.61 -1.35
CA ASN A 17 4.84 49.86 -0.25
C ASN A 17 4.55 50.21 1.23
N GLY A 18 4.43 49.15 2.06
CA GLY A 18 4.80 49.20 3.48
C GLY A 18 3.68 49.04 4.52
N THR A 19 3.32 47.81 4.90
CA THR A 19 3.62 47.23 6.24
C THR A 19 3.00 45.83 6.43
N ASN A 20 3.56 45.05 7.35
CA ASN A 20 3.20 43.66 7.64
C ASN A 20 2.06 43.58 8.67
N GLY A 21 0.83 43.29 8.23
CA GLY A 21 -0.34 43.12 9.09
C GLY A 21 -0.94 41.71 9.00
N LYS A 22 -0.81 40.91 10.07
CA LYS A 22 -1.46 39.59 10.15
C LYS A 22 -2.97 39.75 10.31
N ASN A 23 -3.75 39.07 9.47
CA ASN A 23 -4.91 38.32 9.95
C ASN A 23 -5.30 37.23 8.93
N GLY A 24 -5.53 36.02 9.43
CA GLY A 24 -5.74 34.85 8.58
C GLY A 24 -7.20 34.68 8.19
N SER A 25 -7.53 34.91 6.91
CA SER A 25 -8.65 34.19 6.30
C SER A 25 -8.22 32.73 6.14
N LYS A 26 -8.98 31.78 6.72
CA LYS A 26 -8.69 30.36 6.60
C LYS A 26 -8.96 29.92 5.16
N SER A 27 -7.91 29.84 4.36
CA SER A 27 -7.98 29.10 3.10
C SER A 27 -8.36 27.66 3.44
N HIS A 28 -9.55 27.23 3.02
CA HIS A 28 -9.92 25.82 2.97
C HIS A 28 -9.15 25.19 1.79
N THR A 29 -7.83 25.05 1.97
CA THR A 29 -7.00 24.17 1.15
C THR A 29 -7.65 22.80 1.21
N ALA A 30 -8.12 22.29 0.07
CA ALA A 30 -8.88 21.06 0.03
C ALA A 30 -8.05 19.91 0.63
N ASP A 31 -8.42 19.45 1.83
CA ASP A 31 -7.83 18.29 2.47
C ASP A 31 -8.07 17.10 1.53
N SER A 32 -6.99 16.69 0.86
CA SER A 32 -7.13 15.79 -0.28
C SER A 32 -7.61 14.43 0.21
N ILE A 33 -8.76 13.98 -0.28
CA ILE A 33 -9.40 12.70 0.09
C ILE A 33 -8.56 11.45 -0.23
N TYR A 34 -7.38 11.63 -0.84
CA TYR A 34 -6.35 10.62 -1.01
C TYR A 34 -5.74 10.24 0.34
N PHE A 35 -6.40 9.29 1.01
CA PHE A 35 -5.83 8.52 2.10
C PHE A 35 -4.44 8.00 1.68
N LYS A 36 -3.39 8.31 2.44
CA LYS A 36 -2.02 7.88 2.11
C LYS A 36 -1.87 6.38 2.39
N VAL A 37 -2.29 5.56 1.43
CA VAL A 37 -2.01 4.11 1.39
C VAL A 37 -0.51 3.92 1.20
N ALA A 38 0.22 3.90 2.31
CA ALA A 38 1.65 3.71 2.36
C ALA A 38 1.95 2.27 2.80
N VAL A 39 2.90 1.61 2.12
CA VAL A 39 3.34 0.27 2.51
C VAL A 39 3.81 0.29 3.97
N PRO A 40 3.36 -0.63 4.84
CA PRO A 40 3.79 -0.66 6.23
C PRO A 40 5.30 -0.78 6.34
N LYS A 41 5.88 -0.11 7.34
CA LYS A 41 7.34 -0.17 7.59
C LYS A 41 7.74 -1.38 8.41
N SER A 42 6.78 -2.00 9.11
CA SER A 42 7.03 -3.05 10.10
C SER A 42 5.87 -4.05 10.18
N ILE A 43 6.16 -5.22 10.75
CA ILE A 43 5.21 -6.33 10.92
C ILE A 43 5.45 -7.03 12.26
N VAL A 44 4.37 -7.44 12.94
CA VAL A 44 4.41 -8.20 14.19
C VAL A 44 4.51 -9.69 13.89
N LYS A 45 5.56 -10.35 14.40
CA LYS A 45 5.76 -11.79 14.27
C LYS A 45 4.86 -12.61 15.20
N ARG A 46 4.78 -13.92 14.91
CA ARG A 46 4.14 -14.98 15.72
C ARG A 46 4.79 -15.22 17.11
N ASP A 47 5.63 -14.29 17.58
CA ASP A 47 6.32 -14.26 18.87
C ASP A 47 6.30 -12.84 19.49
N GLY A 48 5.43 -11.95 19.00
CA GLY A 48 5.30 -10.56 19.44
C GLY A 48 6.38 -9.61 18.91
N ARG A 49 7.49 -10.09 18.34
CA ARG A 49 8.58 -9.21 17.88
C ARG A 49 8.17 -8.39 16.66
N ILE A 50 8.35 -7.08 16.75
CA ILE A 50 8.24 -6.17 15.60
C ILE A 50 9.54 -6.26 14.79
N VAL A 51 9.42 -6.44 13.48
CA VAL A 51 10.54 -6.41 12.52
C VAL A 51 10.17 -5.54 11.30
N PRO A 52 11.12 -5.14 10.43
CA PRO A 52 10.79 -4.51 9.16
C PRO A 52 9.82 -5.36 8.33
N PHE A 53 8.86 -4.71 7.68
CA PHE A 53 8.01 -5.34 6.67
C PHE A 53 8.81 -5.46 5.36
N ASP A 54 8.65 -6.58 4.67
CA ASP A 54 9.40 -6.91 3.47
C ASP A 54 8.50 -7.76 2.56
N ALA A 55 8.10 -7.18 1.43
CA ALA A 55 7.22 -7.80 0.45
C ALA A 55 7.92 -8.93 -0.33
N GLU A 56 9.26 -8.92 -0.46
CA GLU A 56 10.01 -9.96 -1.17
C GLU A 56 9.87 -11.33 -0.47
N ARG A 57 9.55 -11.33 0.84
CA ARG A 57 9.24 -12.55 1.61
C ARG A 57 7.86 -13.13 1.25
N ILE A 58 6.95 -12.31 0.74
CA ILE A 58 5.65 -12.73 0.19
C ILE A 58 5.87 -13.30 -1.22
N THR A 59 6.58 -12.58 -2.10
CA THR A 59 6.94 -13.06 -3.45
C THR A 59 7.60 -14.43 -3.39
N ASN A 60 8.59 -14.61 -2.51
CA ASN A 60 9.31 -15.87 -2.39
C ASN A 60 8.55 -16.98 -1.63
N ALA A 61 7.47 -16.66 -0.93
CA ALA A 61 6.53 -17.67 -0.42
C ALA A 61 5.59 -18.14 -1.53
N LEU A 62 5.07 -17.21 -2.34
CA LEU A 62 4.21 -17.50 -3.49
C LEU A 62 4.92 -18.31 -4.56
N ARG A 63 6.11 -17.87 -5.02
CA ARG A 63 6.96 -18.62 -5.96
C ARG A 63 7.15 -20.07 -5.51
N LYS A 64 7.46 -20.30 -4.23
CA LYS A 64 7.61 -21.64 -3.66
C LYS A 64 6.31 -22.44 -3.69
N CYS A 65 5.17 -21.83 -3.38
CA CYS A 65 3.85 -22.48 -3.41
C CYS A 65 3.51 -23.01 -4.81
N PHE A 66 3.69 -22.17 -5.85
CA PHE A 66 3.47 -22.58 -7.24
C PHE A 66 4.48 -23.66 -7.67
N SER A 67 5.77 -23.49 -7.36
CA SER A 67 6.78 -24.52 -7.64
C SER A 67 6.52 -25.85 -6.95
N SER A 68 5.92 -25.87 -5.75
CA SER A 68 5.55 -27.10 -5.03
C SER A 68 4.24 -27.75 -5.52
N LEU A 69 3.53 -27.10 -6.44
CA LEU A 69 2.37 -27.66 -7.15
C LEU A 69 2.72 -28.10 -8.59
N GLU A 70 3.93 -27.77 -9.07
CA GLU A 70 4.35 -27.89 -10.48
C GLU A 70 3.46 -27.08 -11.45
N GLU A 71 2.67 -26.14 -10.92
CA GLU A 71 1.74 -25.29 -11.68
C GLU A 71 2.40 -24.01 -12.19
N THR A 72 2.04 -23.62 -13.41
CA THR A 72 2.29 -22.25 -13.90
C THR A 72 1.16 -21.34 -13.42
N PRO A 73 1.44 -20.28 -12.65
CA PRO A 73 0.40 -19.37 -12.17
C PRO A 73 -0.24 -18.61 -13.33
N GLN A 74 -1.54 -18.30 -13.19
CA GLN A 74 -2.26 -17.44 -14.12
C GLN A 74 -1.85 -15.96 -13.93
N THR A 75 -1.54 -15.58 -12.70
CA THR A 75 -1.13 -14.23 -12.27
C THR A 75 0.28 -14.28 -11.67
N PRO A 76 1.25 -13.48 -12.14
CA PRO A 76 2.61 -13.48 -11.60
C PRO A 76 2.69 -13.29 -10.07
N ALA A 77 3.60 -14.00 -9.41
CA ALA A 77 3.75 -13.94 -7.95
C ALA A 77 4.06 -12.52 -7.42
N GLU A 78 4.72 -11.71 -8.25
CA GLU A 78 5.05 -10.30 -8.03
C GLU A 78 3.79 -9.41 -8.09
N GLU A 79 2.84 -9.76 -8.96
CA GLU A 79 1.55 -9.08 -9.10
C GLU A 79 0.61 -9.43 -7.96
N ILE A 80 0.49 -10.72 -7.61
CA ILE A 80 -0.21 -11.18 -6.40
C ILE A 80 0.38 -10.47 -5.16
N THR A 81 1.71 -10.39 -5.04
CA THR A 81 2.38 -9.68 -3.94
C THR A 81 2.05 -8.19 -3.91
N ARG A 82 1.98 -7.52 -5.07
CA ARG A 82 1.57 -6.12 -5.19
C ARG A 82 0.13 -5.92 -4.71
N HIS A 83 -0.78 -6.82 -5.08
CA HIS A 83 -2.19 -6.76 -4.67
C HIS A 83 -2.35 -7.01 -3.16
N VAL A 84 -1.66 -8.02 -2.60
CA VAL A 84 -1.56 -8.25 -1.15
C VAL A 84 -1.02 -7.02 -0.43
N THR A 85 0.06 -6.43 -0.93
CA THR A 85 0.70 -5.25 -0.30
C THR A 85 -0.23 -4.04 -0.29
N ASN A 86 -0.98 -3.80 -1.37
CA ASN A 86 -1.98 -2.73 -1.44
C ASN A 86 -3.11 -2.93 -0.42
N VAL A 87 -3.65 -4.15 -0.31
CA VAL A 87 -4.72 -4.46 0.65
C VAL A 87 -4.22 -4.37 2.09
N VAL A 88 -3.00 -4.85 2.37
CA VAL A 88 -2.36 -4.74 3.69
C VAL A 88 -2.15 -3.26 4.07
N ALA A 89 -1.64 -2.43 3.15
CA ALA A 89 -1.43 -1.00 3.35
C ALA A 89 -2.73 -0.19 3.53
N ALA A 90 -3.85 -0.67 2.99
CA ALA A 90 -5.16 -0.06 3.17
C ALA A 90 -5.90 -0.55 4.44
N LYS A 91 -5.45 -1.65 5.07
CA LYS A 91 -6.14 -2.35 6.16
C LYS A 91 -5.42 -2.28 7.52
N PHE A 92 -4.10 -2.09 7.54
CA PHE A 92 -3.30 -2.15 8.77
C PHE A 92 -2.18 -1.09 8.81
N ASP A 93 -2.16 -0.26 9.85
CA ASP A 93 -1.00 0.59 10.17
C ASP A 93 0.22 -0.26 10.59
N LEU A 94 -0.05 -1.35 11.31
CA LEU A 94 0.93 -2.33 11.76
C LEU A 94 0.34 -3.76 11.60
N PRO A 95 0.61 -4.45 10.49
CA PRO A 95 0.09 -5.80 10.26
C PRO A 95 0.76 -6.86 11.17
N THR A 96 0.08 -7.99 11.35
CA THR A 96 0.64 -9.20 11.95
C THR A 96 0.97 -10.24 10.86
N VAL A 97 1.85 -11.19 11.16
CA VAL A 97 2.15 -12.31 10.22
C VAL A 97 0.90 -13.13 9.88
N GLU A 98 -0.04 -13.33 10.81
CA GLU A 98 -1.31 -14.01 10.48
C GLU A 98 -2.16 -13.14 9.55
N GLY A 99 -2.32 -11.85 9.87
CA GLY A 99 -3.15 -10.93 9.07
C GLY A 99 -2.64 -10.71 7.64
N VAL A 100 -1.33 -10.78 7.40
CA VAL A 100 -0.78 -10.78 6.03
C VAL A 100 -1.12 -12.09 5.32
N GLN A 101 -1.09 -13.24 6.01
CA GLN A 101 -1.43 -14.53 5.41
C GLN A 101 -2.91 -14.65 5.07
N ASP A 102 -3.80 -14.14 5.92
CA ASP A 102 -5.24 -14.04 5.62
C ASP A 102 -5.48 -13.25 4.32
N ILE A 103 -4.71 -12.19 4.06
CA ILE A 103 -4.78 -11.42 2.82
C ILE A 103 -4.13 -12.15 1.63
N VAL A 104 -3.04 -12.91 1.82
CA VAL A 104 -2.47 -13.77 0.76
C VAL A 104 -3.49 -14.82 0.31
N GLU A 105 -4.13 -15.50 1.25
CA GLU A 105 -5.17 -16.52 0.99
C GLU A 105 -6.37 -15.92 0.25
N MET A 106 -6.81 -14.71 0.64
CA MET A 106 -7.88 -13.97 -0.03
C MET A 106 -7.50 -13.53 -1.46
N VAL A 107 -6.30 -12.97 -1.66
CA VAL A 107 -5.88 -12.45 -2.97
C VAL A 107 -5.69 -13.60 -3.97
N LEU A 108 -5.11 -14.72 -3.56
CA LEU A 108 -5.00 -15.92 -4.40
C LEU A 108 -6.38 -16.40 -4.91
N GLN A 109 -7.37 -16.48 -4.02
CA GLN A 109 -8.75 -16.82 -4.41
C GLN A 109 -9.34 -15.79 -5.40
N SER A 110 -9.11 -14.48 -5.17
CA SER A 110 -9.60 -13.42 -6.06
C SER A 110 -8.93 -13.40 -7.44
N ALA A 111 -7.72 -13.96 -7.55
CA ALA A 111 -6.97 -14.12 -8.79
C ALA A 111 -7.29 -15.44 -9.54
N GLY A 112 -8.15 -16.29 -8.98
CA GLY A 112 -8.47 -17.63 -9.53
C GLY A 112 -7.43 -18.71 -9.23
N GLU A 113 -6.42 -18.42 -8.40
CA GLU A 113 -5.32 -19.32 -8.03
C GLU A 113 -5.76 -20.30 -6.92
N TYR A 114 -6.86 -21.04 -7.16
CA TYR A 114 -7.58 -21.79 -6.12
C TYR A 114 -6.76 -22.92 -5.47
N GLU A 115 -6.00 -23.68 -6.26
CA GLU A 115 -5.15 -24.77 -5.73
C GLU A 115 -3.95 -24.20 -4.96
N ALA A 116 -3.36 -23.08 -5.41
CA ALA A 116 -2.35 -22.36 -4.65
C ALA A 116 -2.89 -21.79 -3.32
N ALA A 117 -4.10 -21.22 -3.31
CA ALA A 117 -4.75 -20.77 -2.06
C ALA A 117 -4.96 -21.94 -1.08
N LYS A 118 -5.49 -23.06 -1.58
CA LYS A 118 -5.74 -24.30 -0.82
C LYS A 118 -4.44 -24.91 -0.29
N HIS A 119 -3.38 -24.95 -1.08
CA HIS A 119 -2.04 -25.37 -0.65
C HIS A 119 -1.50 -24.45 0.45
N TYR A 120 -1.66 -23.12 0.31
CA TYR A 120 -1.21 -22.14 1.30
C TYR A 120 -1.91 -22.31 2.66
N ILE A 121 -3.23 -22.56 2.65
CA ILE A 121 -4.04 -22.87 3.85
C ILE A 121 -3.53 -24.15 4.54
N LEU A 122 -3.31 -25.23 3.78
CA LEU A 122 -2.81 -26.50 4.30
C LEU A 122 -1.41 -26.36 4.90
N TYR A 123 -0.51 -25.68 4.20
CA TYR A 123 0.85 -25.35 4.65
C TYR A 123 0.85 -24.53 5.95
N ARG A 124 -0.02 -23.52 6.05
CA ARG A 124 -0.20 -22.72 7.27
C ARG A 124 -0.67 -23.57 8.45
N ALA A 125 -1.62 -24.48 8.22
CA ALA A 125 -2.14 -25.39 9.23
C ALA A 125 -1.10 -26.42 9.70
N GLU A 126 -0.28 -26.96 8.79
CA GLU A 126 0.83 -27.85 9.14
C GLU A 126 1.89 -27.11 9.96
N HIS A 127 2.31 -25.93 9.52
CA HIS A 127 3.27 -25.11 10.26
C HIS A 127 2.73 -24.65 11.62
N ALA A 128 1.40 -24.51 11.79
CA ALA A 128 0.80 -24.29 13.12
C ALA A 128 0.94 -25.53 14.03
N LYS A 129 0.65 -26.73 13.51
CA LYS A 129 0.87 -28.00 14.24
C LYS A 129 2.34 -28.19 14.62
N MET A 130 3.28 -27.86 13.73
CA MET A 130 4.71 -27.93 14.02
C MET A 130 5.15 -26.97 15.14
N ARG A 131 4.58 -25.75 15.20
CA ARG A 131 4.81 -24.83 16.32
C ARG A 131 4.24 -25.38 17.63
N ALA A 132 3.02 -25.91 17.64
CA ALA A 132 2.43 -26.52 18.84
C ALA A 132 3.24 -27.71 19.38
N ARG A 133 3.93 -28.47 18.51
CA ARG A 133 4.82 -29.58 18.89
C ARG A 133 6.25 -29.15 19.26
N ARG A 134 6.59 -27.86 19.12
CA ARG A 134 7.81 -27.24 19.63
C ARG A 134 7.45 -25.96 20.41
N PRO A 135 6.93 -26.08 21.65
CA PRO A 135 6.89 -24.94 22.54
C PRO A 135 8.31 -24.39 22.67
N VAL A 136 8.49 -23.14 22.24
CA VAL A 136 9.74 -22.40 22.45
C VAL A 136 9.72 -21.95 23.91
N PRO A 137 10.78 -22.20 24.70
CA PRO A 137 10.90 -21.70 26.07
C PRO A 137 11.07 -20.17 26.11
#